data_AF-A0A7W1BKP8-F1
#
_entry.id   AF-A0A7W1BKP8-F1
#
_cell.length_a   1.000
_cell.length_b   1.000
_cell.length_c   1.000
_cell.angle_alpha   90.00
_cell.angle_beta   90.00
_cell.angle_gamma   90.00
#
_symmetry.space_group_name_H-M   'P 1'
#
loop_
_entity.id
_entity.type
_entity.pdbx_description
1 polymer ?
#
loop_
_entity_poly.entity_id
_entity_poly.type
_entity_poly.pdbx_seq_one_letter_code
_entity_poly.pdbx_strand_id
1 'polypeptide(L)'
;MQTKLTLRLEQRLIRRAKAYAKHAGKSVSEIVADFFGRLEAPAGGPATEVVAQSPAVNSLVGALAGARLDEADYRAHLVEKHR
;
A
#
# COMPACT_ATOMS: atom_id res chain seq x y z
N MET A 1 -22.05 12.07 7.77
CA MET A 1 -21.87 13.53 7.58
C MET A 1 -20.49 13.76 6.98
N GLN A 2 -20.34 14.63 5.98
CA GLN A 2 -19.01 14.96 5.43
C GLN A 2 -18.53 16.26 6.09
N THR A 3 -17.39 16.21 6.77
CA THR A 3 -16.76 17.37 7.41
C THR A 3 -15.47 17.75 6.67
N LYS A 4 -15.15 19.05 6.65
CA LYS A 4 -13.97 19.57 5.97
C LYS A 4 -12.79 19.60 6.93
N LEU A 5 -11.73 18.87 6.61
CA LEU A 5 -10.43 18.98 7.27
C LEU A 5 -9.53 19.94 6.48
N THR A 6 -8.97 20.95 7.15
CA THR A 6 -8.00 21.88 6.54
C THR A 6 -6.65 21.70 7.22
N LEU A 7 -5.63 21.35 6.45
CA LEU A 7 -4.26 21.12 6.94
C LEU A 7 -3.34 22.27 6.49
N ARG A 8 -2.49 22.76 7.40
CA ARG A 8 -1.39 23.67 7.05
C ARG A 8 -0.16 22.85 6.71
N LEU A 9 0.29 22.96 5.46
CA LEU A 9 1.40 22.17 4.92
C LEU A 9 2.30 23.05 4.06
N GLU A 10 3.58 22.70 4.00
CA GLU A 10 4.53 23.32 3.10
C GLU A 10 4.10 23.19 1.64
N GLN A 11 4.27 24.24 0.84
CA GLN A 11 3.77 24.25 -0.53
C GLN A 11 4.41 23.16 -1.41
N ARG A 12 5.68 22.83 -1.14
CA ARG A 12 6.39 21.70 -1.79
C ARG A 12 5.70 20.36 -1.53
N LEU A 13 5.15 20.16 -0.33
CA LEU A 13 4.48 18.94 0.06
C LEU A 13 3.12 18.82 -0.62
N ILE A 14 2.38 19.92 -0.72
CA ILE A 14 1.11 19.98 -1.47
C ILE A 14 1.33 19.58 -2.94
N ARG A 15 2.38 20.09 -3.59
CA ARG A 15 2.71 19.72 -4.98
C ARG A 15 3.01 18.23 -5.13
N ARG A 16 3.85 17.68 -4.25
CA ARG A 16 4.18 16.25 -4.25
C ARG A 16 2.95 15.38 -4.03
N ALA A 17 2.10 15.73 -3.07
CA ALA A 17 0.87 15.00 -2.80
C ALA A 17 -0.06 14.96 -4.01
N LYS A 18 -0.27 16.10 -4.69
CA LYS A 18 -1.08 16.17 -5.92
C LYS A 18 -0.47 15.35 -7.07
N ALA A 19 0.84 15.41 -7.25
CA ALA A 19 1.52 14.65 -8.30
C ALA A 19 1.38 13.13 -8.08
N TYR A 20 1.61 12.67 -6.85
CA TYR A 20 1.41 11.28 -6.46
C TYR A 20 -0.05 10.84 -6.66
N ALA A 21 -1.01 11.66 -6.20
CA ALA A 21 -2.44 11.36 -6.33
C ALA A 21 -2.85 11.20 -7.80
N LYS A 22 -2.40 12.11 -8.68
CA LYS A 22 -2.62 12.02 -10.12
C LYS A 22 -2.06 10.73 -10.71
N HIS A 23 -0.84 10.35 -10.33
CA HIS A 23 -0.21 9.12 -10.81
C HIS A 23 -0.98 7.87 -10.33
N ALA A 24 -1.49 7.90 -9.09
CA ALA A 24 -2.28 6.83 -8.50
C ALA A 24 -3.76 6.81 -8.94
N GLY A 25 -4.20 7.76 -9.79
CA GLY A 25 -5.60 7.86 -10.22
C GLY A 25 -6.58 8.23 -9.11
N LYS A 26 -6.11 8.83 -8.00
CA LYS A 26 -6.91 9.23 -6.84
C LYS A 26 -6.79 10.73 -6.57
N SER A 27 -7.73 11.28 -5.82
CA SER A 27 -7.61 12.60 -5.21
C SER A 27 -6.78 12.55 -3.93
N VAL A 28 -6.20 13.69 -3.54
CA VAL A 28 -5.47 13.79 -2.26
C VAL A 28 -6.40 13.50 -1.08
N SER A 29 -7.68 13.90 -1.18
CA SER A 29 -8.68 13.65 -0.14
C SER A 29 -8.97 12.16 0.05
N GLU A 30 -9.07 11.38 -1.04
CA GLU A 30 -9.25 9.92 -0.97
C GLU A 30 -8.05 9.23 -0.33
N ILE A 31 -6.83 9.63 -0.70
CA ILE A 31 -5.59 9.07 -0.10
C ILE A 31 -5.55 9.32 1.41
N VAL A 32 -5.92 10.53 1.84
CA VAL A 32 -5.94 10.90 3.25
C VAL A 32 -7.07 10.19 4.01
N ALA A 33 -8.24 10.02 3.38
CA ALA A 33 -9.34 9.25 3.95
C ALA A 33 -8.96 7.79 4.16
N ASP A 34 -8.33 7.16 3.16
CA ASP A 34 -7.79 5.78 3.26
C ASP A 34 -6.79 5.65 4.41
N PHE A 35 -5.93 6.66 4.60
CA PHE A 35 -4.97 6.67 5.70
C PHE A 35 -5.65 6.80 7.07
N PHE A 36 -6.60 7.74 7.22
CA PHE A 36 -7.31 7.91 8.50
C PHE A 36 -8.19 6.71 8.86
N GLY A 37 -8.79 6.03 7.88
CA GLY A 37 -9.52 4.78 8.14
C GLY A 37 -8.65 3.69 8.76
N ARG A 38 -7.33 3.69 8.50
CA ARG A 38 -6.38 2.76 9.14
C ARG A 38 -5.99 3.18 10.56
N LEU A 39 -6.17 4.45 10.92
CA LEU A 39 -5.91 4.91 12.29
C LEU A 39 -7.02 4.48 13.26
N GLU A 40 -8.19 4.10 12.76
CA GLU A 40 -9.33 3.69 13.57
C GLU A 40 -9.23 2.26 14.11
N ALA A 41 -8.20 1.48 13.76
CA ALA A 41 -7.96 0.16 14.33
C ALA A 41 -7.58 0.28 15.82
N PRO A 42 -8.47 -0.08 16.76
CA PRO A 42 -8.12 -0.07 18.18
C PRO A 42 -7.19 -1.24 18.45
N ALA A 43 -6.24 -1.03 19.37
CA ALA A 43 -5.31 -2.03 19.88
C ALA A 43 -5.97 -3.19 20.68
N GLY A 44 -7.11 -3.75 20.24
CA GLY A 44 -7.84 -4.75 21.03
C GLY A 44 -8.97 -5.54 20.35
N GLY A 45 -9.13 -5.52 19.02
CA GLY A 45 -10.04 -6.44 18.30
C GLY A 45 -9.26 -7.56 17.59
N PRO A 46 -9.83 -8.77 17.36
CA PRO A 46 -9.11 -9.82 16.65
C PRO A 46 -8.72 -9.28 15.28
N ALA A 47 -7.41 -9.14 15.08
CA ALA A 47 -6.78 -8.71 13.85
C ALA A 47 -6.95 -9.80 12.78
N THR A 48 -8.18 -9.95 12.30
CA THR A 48 -8.44 -10.45 10.96
C THR A 48 -8.81 -9.25 10.11
N GLU A 49 -7.96 -8.21 10.15
CA GLU A 49 -7.93 -7.27 9.05
C GLU A 49 -7.49 -8.07 7.84
N VAL A 50 -8.47 -8.42 7.01
CA VAL A 50 -8.22 -8.64 5.60
C VAL A 50 -7.60 -7.33 5.13
N VAL A 51 -6.26 -7.26 5.20
CA VAL A 51 -5.48 -6.22 4.54
C VAL A 51 -6.10 -6.14 3.17
N ALA A 52 -6.73 -5.01 2.83
CA ALA A 52 -7.33 -4.84 1.52
C ALA A 52 -6.19 -4.91 0.50
N GLN A 53 -5.86 -6.13 0.09
CA GLN A 53 -4.81 -6.43 -0.85
C GLN A 53 -5.27 -5.82 -2.15
N SER A 54 -4.44 -4.98 -2.76
CA SER A 54 -4.76 -4.46 -4.09
C SER A 54 -5.03 -5.65 -5.02
N PRO A 55 -5.85 -5.50 -6.09
CA PRO A 55 -6.12 -6.60 -7.02
C PRO A 55 -4.85 -7.32 -7.51
N ALA A 56 -3.77 -6.56 -7.73
CA ALA A 56 -2.45 -7.10 -8.08
C ALA A 56 -1.81 -7.98 -6.99
N VAL A 57 -2.01 -7.67 -5.70
CA VAL A 57 -1.50 -8.49 -4.60
C VAL A 57 -2.35 -9.75 -4.46
N ASN A 58 -3.67 -9.64 -4.58
CA ASN A 58 -4.57 -10.80 -4.61
C ASN A 58 -4.22 -11.77 -5.74
N SER A 59 -3.86 -11.28 -6.93
CA SER A 59 -3.44 -12.15 -8.04
C SER A 59 -2.13 -12.90 -7.79
N LEU A 60 -1.31 -12.45 -6.83
CA LEU A 60 -0.04 -13.09 -6.47
C LEU A 60 -0.18 -14.06 -5.29
N VAL A 61 -1.29 -14.01 -4.55
CA VAL A 61 -1.52 -14.92 -3.43
C VAL A 61 -1.60 -16.35 -3.97
N GLY A 62 -0.76 -17.24 -3.43
CA GLY A 62 -0.70 -18.64 -3.85
C GLY A 62 0.10 -18.91 -5.12
N ALA A 63 0.73 -17.89 -5.74
CA ALA A 63 1.55 -18.07 -6.95
C ALA A 63 2.73 -19.04 -6.75
N LEU A 64 3.17 -19.26 -5.50
CA LEU A 64 4.22 -20.21 -5.13
C LEU A 64 3.69 -21.35 -4.25
N ALA A 65 2.38 -21.60 -4.22
CA ALA A 65 1.81 -22.69 -3.44
C ALA A 65 2.36 -24.05 -3.91
N GLY A 66 2.99 -24.80 -3.00
CA GLY A 66 3.59 -26.10 -3.29
C GLY A 66 5.02 -26.05 -3.84
N ALA A 67 5.57 -24.86 -4.09
CA ALA A 67 6.97 -24.71 -4.45
C ALA A 67 7.85 -24.92 -3.20
N ARG A 68 8.90 -25.74 -3.33
CA ARG A 68 9.95 -25.89 -2.32
C ARG A 68 11.09 -24.94 -2.65
N LEU A 69 10.81 -23.64 -2.54
CA LEU A 69 11.79 -22.59 -2.77
C LEU A 69 12.22 -22.01 -1.44
N ASP A 70 13.50 -21.68 -1.35
CA ASP A 70 14.06 -20.96 -0.22
C ASP A 70 14.71 -19.64 -0.65
N GLU A 71 15.30 -18.93 0.30
CA GLU A 71 15.93 -17.64 0.04
C GLU A 71 17.21 -17.77 -0.81
N ALA A 72 17.87 -18.93 -0.80
CA ALA A 72 19.05 -19.18 -1.61
C ALA A 72 18.68 -19.25 -3.10
N ASP A 73 17.55 -19.87 -3.44
CA ASP A 73 17.01 -19.90 -4.80
C ASP A 73 16.76 -18.49 -5.35
N TYR A 74 16.20 -17.61 -4.52
CA TYR A 74 15.97 -16.21 -4.88
C TYR A 74 17.28 -15.46 -5.13
N ARG A 75 18.29 -15.66 -4.26
CA ARG A 75 19.61 -15.02 -4.41
C ARG A 75 20.33 -15.52 -5.66
N ALA A 76 20.24 -16.81 -5.99
CA ALA A 76 20.79 -17.38 -7.21
C ALA A 76 20.14 -16.76 -8.46
N HIS A 77 18.81 -16.64 -8.47
CA HIS A 77 18.08 -15.96 -9.55
C HIS A 77 18.53 -14.51 -9.74
N LEU A 78 18.75 -13.75 -8.66
CA LEU A 78 19.23 -12.36 -8.77
C LEU A 78 20.62 -12.27 -9.42
N VAL A 79 21.53 -13.19 -9.09
CA VAL A 79 22.86 -13.22 -9.70
C VAL A 79 22.77 -13.50 -11.20
N GLU A 80 21.91 -14.44 -11.62
CA GLU A 80 21.69 -14.75 -13.02
C GLU A 80 21.02 -13.60 -13.78
N LYS A 81 20.01 -12.97 -13.19
CA LYS A 81 19.26 -11.86 -13.80
C LYS A 81 20.10 -10.60 -14.04
N HIS A 82 21.11 -10.36 -13.19
CA HIS A 82 21.97 -9.19 -13.25
C HIS A 82 23.34 -9.45 -13.89
N ARG A 83 23.52 -10.63 -14.51
CA ARG A 83 24.65 -10.93 -15.40
C ARG A 83 24.42 -10.38 -16.80
#